data_AF-T1A6B1-F1
#
_entry.id   AF-T1A6B1-F1
#
_cell.length_a   1.000
_cell.length_b   1.000
_cell.length_c   1.000
_cell.angle_alpha   90.00
_cell.angle_beta   90.00
_cell.angle_gamma   90.00
#
_symmetry.space_group_name_H-M   'P 1'
#
loop_
_entity.id
_entity.type
_entity.pdbx_description
1 polymer ?
#
loop_
_entity_poly.entity_id
_entity_poly.type
_entity_poly.pdbx_seq_one_letter_code
_entity_poly.pdbx_strand_id
1 'polypeptide(L)'
;PAQLATALASNNYISAVGRTRSAEIARPIRADTILHNARQFRNLVVAHSGNTLVRLGDVAKVALGGQNYNQAVYYDGKPAVFIGVFATPNANSLSVAKGVHKAFAQLRRSLPPGIQAAIPYDGSVYIQKSIHEVMMTIAITLAVVVIVIFLFLGSLRSLLIPAVAIPLAIIGGG
;
A
#
# COMPACT_ATOMS: atom_id res chain seq x y z
N PRO A 1 13.75 -22.85 -25.21
CA PRO A 1 13.27 -22.09 -24.02
C PRO A 1 14.35 -21.29 -23.30
N ALA A 2 15.48 -21.91 -22.89
CA ALA A 2 16.54 -21.24 -22.13
C ALA A 2 17.23 -20.09 -22.90
N GLN A 3 17.51 -20.27 -24.20
CA GLN A 3 18.16 -19.24 -25.03
C GLN A 3 17.34 -17.95 -25.20
N LEU A 4 16.00 -18.06 -25.26
CA LEU A 4 15.10 -16.90 -25.35
C LEU A 4 15.05 -16.12 -24.03
N ALA A 5 15.06 -16.81 -22.89
CA ALA A 5 15.11 -16.18 -21.58
C ALA A 5 16.42 -15.40 -21.38
N THR A 6 17.54 -15.97 -21.82
CA THR A 6 18.85 -15.29 -21.77
C THR A 6 18.88 -14.05 -22.68
N ALA A 7 18.34 -14.14 -23.91
CA ALA A 7 18.29 -13.02 -24.85
C ALA A 7 17.39 -11.86 -24.38
N LEU A 8 16.32 -12.16 -23.64
CA LEU A 8 15.46 -11.14 -23.02
C LEU A 8 16.15 -10.46 -21.83
N ALA A 9 16.84 -11.23 -20.98
CA ALA A 9 17.58 -10.70 -19.85
C ALA A 9 18.78 -9.83 -20.27
N SER A 10 19.45 -10.17 -21.38
CA SER A 10 20.61 -9.43 -21.89
C SER A 10 20.24 -8.13 -22.62
N ASN A 11 19.07 -8.08 -23.26
CA ASN A 11 18.62 -6.90 -24.02
C ASN A 11 17.76 -5.93 -23.20
N ASN A 12 17.28 -6.34 -22.02
CA ASN A 12 16.53 -5.48 -21.12
C ASN A 12 17.40 -5.09 -19.91
N TYR A 13 18.54 -4.45 -20.17
CA TYR A 13 19.44 -3.92 -19.14
C TYR A 13 19.69 -2.42 -19.33
N ILE A 14 19.74 -1.69 -18.21
CA ILE A 14 20.07 -0.26 -18.16
C ILE A 14 21.59 -0.15 -18.28
N SER A 15 22.10 0.04 -19.50
CA SER A 15 23.50 0.40 -19.68
C SER A 15 23.68 1.89 -19.44
N ALA A 16 24.42 2.25 -18.39
CA ALA A 16 24.95 3.59 -18.23
C ALA A 16 26.06 3.79 -19.27
N VAL A 17 25.70 4.29 -20.45
CA VAL A 17 26.70 4.63 -21.47
C VAL A 17 27.51 5.82 -20.95
N GLY A 18 28.80 5.60 -20.71
CA GLY A 18 29.71 6.59 -20.14
C GLY A 18 29.75 7.94 -20.87
N ARG A 19 30.44 8.92 -20.28
CA ARG A 19 30.54 10.30 -20.79
C ARG A 19 31.62 10.40 -21.87
N THR A 20 31.30 10.97 -23.04
CA THR A 20 32.34 11.41 -23.98
C THR A 20 32.82 12.81 -23.54
N ARG A 21 34.14 13.01 -23.46
CA ARG A 21 34.75 14.30 -23.12
C ARG A 21 35.19 14.96 -24.43
N SER A 22 34.44 15.95 -24.89
CA SER A 22 34.88 16.91 -25.89
C SER A 22 34.86 18.30 -25.25
N ALA A 23 35.84 19.14 -25.60
CA ALA A 23 36.38 20.19 -24.74
C ALA A 23 35.41 21.28 -24.25
N GLU A 24 34.16 21.41 -24.73
CA GLU A 24 33.25 22.43 -24.19
C GLU A 24 31.76 22.06 -24.07
N ILE A 25 31.30 20.86 -24.45
CA ILE A 25 29.87 20.50 -24.30
C ILE A 25 29.72 19.01 -23.96
N ALA A 26 29.39 18.71 -22.71
CA ALA A 26 28.95 17.37 -22.30
C ALA A 26 27.45 17.19 -22.64
N ARG A 27 27.13 16.52 -23.75
CA ARG A 27 25.76 16.08 -24.06
C ARG A 27 25.60 14.63 -23.60
N PRO A 28 24.73 14.32 -22.63
CA PRO A 28 24.46 12.93 -22.28
C PRO A 28 23.78 12.24 -23.45
N ILE A 29 24.41 11.21 -24.02
CA ILE A 29 23.76 10.30 -24.98
C ILE A 29 22.87 9.38 -24.14
N ARG A 30 21.55 9.56 -24.22
CA ARG A 30 20.57 8.63 -23.65
C ARG A 30 20.20 7.62 -24.73
N ALA A 31 20.47 6.34 -24.50
CA ALA A 31 19.88 5.27 -25.28
C ALA A 31 18.56 4.87 -24.59
N ASP A 32 17.43 5.13 -25.25
CA ASP A 32 16.11 4.66 -24.79
C ASP A 32 16.02 3.14 -25.01
N THR A 33 16.59 2.36 -24.08
CA THR A 33 16.59 0.89 -24.13
C THR A 33 15.32 0.28 -23.52
N ILE A 34 14.39 1.10 -23.04
CA ILE A 34 13.17 0.62 -22.39
C ILE A 34 12.08 0.41 -23.46
N LEU A 35 11.71 -0.85 -23.69
CA LEU A 35 10.62 -1.20 -24.58
C LEU A 35 9.29 -0.98 -23.85
N HIS A 36 8.55 0.07 -24.20
CA HIS A 36 7.31 0.47 -23.55
C HIS A 36 6.05 -0.09 -24.23
N ASN A 37 6.18 -0.74 -25.38
CA ASN A 37 5.04 -1.22 -26.15
C ASN A 37 5.28 -2.61 -26.78
N ALA A 38 4.21 -3.39 -26.98
CA ALA A 38 4.29 -4.73 -27.58
C ALA A 38 4.94 -4.74 -28.98
N ARG A 39 4.84 -3.63 -29.71
CA ARG A 39 5.41 -3.47 -31.06
C ARG A 39 6.94 -3.41 -31.01
N GLN A 40 7.49 -2.76 -29.99
CA GLN A 40 8.92 -2.69 -29.71
C GLN A 40 9.48 -4.05 -29.28
N PHE A 41 8.75 -4.80 -28.44
CA PHE A 41 9.11 -6.19 -28.11
C PHE A 41 9.09 -7.12 -29.33
N ARG A 42 8.11 -6.97 -30.24
CA ARG A 42 8.03 -7.77 -31.48
C ARG A 42 9.25 -7.61 -32.38
N ASN A 43 9.87 -6.43 -32.38
CA ASN A 43 11.02 -6.12 -33.24
C ASN A 43 12.38 -6.47 -32.61
N LEU A 44 12.39 -6.98 -31.37
CA LEU A 44 13.60 -7.35 -30.65
C LEU A 44 14.32 -8.51 -31.36
N VAL A 45 15.62 -8.37 -31.61
CA VAL A 45 16.42 -9.42 -32.25
C VAL A 45 16.84 -10.43 -31.19
N VAL A 46 16.44 -11.69 -31.38
CA VAL A 46 16.66 -12.78 -30.41
C VAL A 46 17.75 -13.75 -30.85
N ALA A 47 18.04 -13.84 -32.14
CA ALA A 47 19.12 -14.65 -32.66
C ALA A 47 19.62 -14.10 -34.00
N HIS A 48 20.87 -14.39 -34.31
CA HIS A 48 21.50 -14.06 -35.58
C HIS A 48 22.09 -15.34 -36.18
N SER A 49 21.77 -15.62 -37.43
CA SER A 49 22.33 -16.75 -38.19
C SER A 49 22.74 -16.25 -39.57
N GLY A 50 24.05 -16.15 -39.81
CA GLY A 50 24.59 -15.62 -41.06
C GLY A 50 24.20 -14.17 -41.31
N ASN A 51 23.48 -13.88 -42.41
CA ASN A 51 23.01 -12.52 -42.75
C ASN A 51 21.54 -12.26 -42.32
N THR A 52 20.93 -13.22 -41.60
CA THR A 52 19.51 -13.18 -41.25
C THR A 52 19.34 -12.84 -39.78
N LEU A 53 18.55 -11.80 -39.51
CA LEU A 53 18.16 -11.39 -38.16
C LEU A 53 16.82 -12.04 -37.81
N VAL A 54 16.80 -12.84 -36.75
CA VAL A 54 15.56 -13.45 -36.24
C VAL A 54 14.98 -12.54 -35.16
N ARG A 55 13.77 -12.04 -35.38
CA ARG A 55 13.07 -11.15 -34.45
C ARG A 55 12.12 -11.95 -33.55
N LEU A 56 11.83 -11.43 -32.36
CA LEU A 56 10.94 -12.07 -31.39
C LEU A 56 9.54 -12.31 -31.97
N GLY A 57 9.07 -11.41 -32.84
CA GLY A 57 7.81 -11.57 -33.57
C GLY A 57 7.77 -12.74 -34.57
N ASP A 58 8.92 -13.22 -35.02
CA ASP A 58 9.01 -14.34 -35.97
C ASP A 58 8.86 -15.69 -35.25
N VAL A 59 9.11 -15.71 -33.93
CA VAL A 59 9.15 -16.93 -33.11
C VAL A 59 8.11 -16.94 -31.97
N ALA A 60 7.47 -15.82 -31.66
CA ALA A 60 6.51 -15.70 -30.57
C ALA A 60 5.39 -14.67 -30.84
N LYS A 61 4.18 -14.96 -30.36
CA LYS A 61 3.06 -14.02 -30.36
C LYS A 61 3.24 -13.02 -29.21
N VAL A 62 3.66 -11.79 -29.55
CA VAL A 62 3.83 -10.70 -28.59
C VAL A 62 2.52 -9.91 -28.46
N ALA A 63 1.87 -9.99 -27.30
CA ALA A 63 0.67 -9.23 -26.98
C ALA A 63 0.84 -8.52 -25.62
N LEU A 64 0.28 -7.32 -25.50
CA LEU A 64 0.07 -6.68 -24.19
C LEU A 64 -1.07 -7.43 -23.50
N GLY A 65 -0.72 -8.32 -22.56
CA GLY A 65 -1.66 -9.08 -21.76
C GLY A 65 -1.67 -8.63 -20.30
N GLY A 66 -2.74 -8.97 -19.57
CA GLY A 66 -2.74 -8.87 -18.11
C GLY A 66 -1.71 -9.80 -17.50
N GLN A 67 -0.97 -9.35 -16.49
CA GLN A 67 0.14 -10.10 -15.89
C GLN A 67 -0.30 -11.47 -15.34
N ASN A 68 -1.55 -11.58 -14.88
CA ASN A 68 -2.15 -12.82 -14.42
C ASN A 68 -3.54 -13.00 -15.04
N TYR A 69 -3.70 -13.94 -15.97
CA TYR A 69 -5.00 -14.37 -16.48
C TYR A 69 -5.69 -15.43 -15.60
N ASN A 70 -4.97 -16.00 -14.63
CA ASN A 70 -5.44 -17.13 -13.81
C ASN A 70 -6.06 -16.71 -12.47
N GLN A 71 -6.20 -15.41 -12.18
CA GLN A 71 -6.80 -14.93 -10.95
C GLN A 71 -7.91 -13.94 -11.30
N ALA A 72 -9.13 -14.46 -11.44
CA ALA A 72 -10.32 -13.64 -11.46
C ALA A 72 -10.76 -13.43 -10.01
N VAL A 73 -10.60 -12.20 -9.52
CA VAL A 73 -11.14 -11.83 -8.20
C VAL A 73 -12.55 -11.32 -8.42
N TYR A 74 -13.49 -11.94 -7.73
CA TYR A 74 -14.88 -11.49 -7.71
C TYR A 74 -15.19 -10.91 -6.33
N TYR A 75 -15.93 -9.81 -6.31
CA TYR A 75 -16.53 -9.27 -5.10
C TYR A 75 -18.04 -9.19 -5.34
N ASP A 76 -18.80 -9.91 -4.51
CA ASP A 76 -20.27 -10.01 -4.63
C ASP A 76 -20.74 -10.42 -6.04
N GLY A 77 -20.09 -11.44 -6.62
CA GLY A 77 -20.40 -11.98 -7.95
C GLY A 77 -19.98 -11.10 -9.14
N LYS A 78 -19.38 -9.92 -8.91
CA LYS A 78 -18.89 -9.02 -9.96
C LYS A 78 -17.38 -9.05 -10.07
N PRO A 79 -16.79 -8.96 -11.28
CA PRO A 79 -15.34 -8.83 -11.45
C PRO A 79 -14.82 -7.62 -10.66
N ALA A 80 -13.83 -7.84 -9.82
CA ALA A 80 -13.26 -6.83 -8.94
C ALA A 80 -11.74 -6.90 -8.95
N VAL A 81 -11.10 -5.79 -8.58
CA VAL A 81 -9.66 -5.75 -8.33
C VAL A 81 -9.46 -5.58 -6.84
N PHE A 82 -8.70 -6.50 -6.23
CA PHE A 82 -8.36 -6.41 -4.81
C PHE A 82 -7.01 -5.73 -4.62
N ILE A 83 -6.96 -4.78 -3.70
CA ILE A 83 -5.73 -4.09 -3.30
C ILE A 83 -5.54 -4.31 -1.81
N GLY A 84 -4.49 -5.04 -1.44
CA GLY A 84 -4.09 -5.22 -0.05
C GLY A 84 -3.16 -4.09 0.40
N VAL A 85 -3.44 -3.49 1.55
CA VAL A 85 -2.55 -2.52 2.19
C VAL A 85 -2.07 -3.07 3.53
N PHE A 86 -0.76 -3.17 3.68
CA PHE A 86 -0.12 -3.70 4.89
C PHE A 86 0.72 -2.60 5.53
N ALA A 87 0.54 -2.39 6.84
CA ALA A 87 1.40 -1.50 7.60
C ALA A 87 2.80 -2.11 7.74
N THR A 88 3.84 -1.27 7.74
CA THR A 88 5.19 -1.73 8.07
C THR A 88 5.27 -2.10 9.55
N PRO A 89 6.18 -3.02 9.95
CA PRO A 89 6.25 -3.50 11.34
C PRO A 89 6.42 -2.39 12.40
N ASN A 90 7.08 -1.28 12.04
CA ASN A 90 7.33 -0.15 12.95
C ASN A 90 6.27 0.95 12.85
N ALA A 91 5.28 0.82 11.98
CA ALA A 91 4.26 1.84 11.78
C ALA A 91 3.03 1.58 12.66
N ASN A 92 2.49 2.66 13.21
CA ASN A 92 1.23 2.62 13.94
C ASN A 92 0.07 2.32 12.97
N SER A 93 -0.60 1.18 13.13
CA SER A 93 -1.64 0.70 12.20
C SER A 93 -2.85 1.64 12.10
N LEU A 94 -3.25 2.30 13.20
CA LEU A 94 -4.33 3.31 13.21
C LEU A 94 -3.96 4.54 12.37
N SER A 95 -2.70 4.97 12.44
CA SER A 95 -2.20 6.11 11.68
C SER A 95 -2.10 5.79 10.19
N VAL A 96 -1.60 4.59 9.86
CA VAL A 96 -1.57 4.10 8.48
C VAL A 96 -2.99 4.01 7.91
N ALA A 97 -3.93 3.40 8.64
CA ALA A 97 -5.31 3.28 8.20
C ALA A 97 -5.96 4.65 7.94
N LYS A 98 -5.75 5.64 8.83
CA LYS A 98 -6.20 7.02 8.58
C LYS A 98 -5.63 7.61 7.29
N GLY A 99 -4.34 7.38 7.02
CA GLY A 99 -3.69 7.80 5.77
C GLY A 99 -4.30 7.13 4.54
N VAL A 100 -4.56 5.82 4.62
CA VAL A 100 -5.21 5.04 3.56
C VAL A 100 -6.62 5.53 3.29
N HIS A 101 -7.44 5.75 4.33
CA HIS A 101 -8.79 6.30 4.18
C HIS A 101 -8.78 7.68 3.51
N LYS A 102 -7.83 8.54 3.88
CA LYS A 102 -7.68 9.86 3.26
C LYS A 102 -7.31 9.76 1.78
N ALA A 103 -6.32 8.93 1.44
CA ALA A 103 -5.93 8.69 0.05
C ALA A 103 -7.06 8.03 -0.76
N PHE A 104 -7.78 7.09 -0.15
CA PHE A 104 -8.92 6.42 -0.75
C PHE A 104 -10.08 7.37 -1.04
N ALA A 105 -10.37 8.31 -0.13
CA ALA A 105 -11.37 9.35 -0.36
C ALA A 105 -11.00 10.29 -1.52
N GLN A 106 -9.70 10.59 -1.68
CA GLN A 106 -9.21 11.36 -2.83
C GLN A 106 -9.33 10.55 -4.13
N LEU A 107 -8.91 9.28 -4.11
CA LEU A 107 -9.01 8.38 -5.24
C LEU A 107 -10.47 8.19 -5.69
N ARG A 108 -11.40 7.99 -4.75
CA ARG A 108 -12.83 7.85 -5.08
C ARG A 108 -13.39 9.03 -5.88
N ARG A 109 -12.85 10.23 -5.71
CA ARG A 109 -13.27 11.43 -6.45
C ARG A 109 -12.70 11.49 -7.87
N SER A 110 -11.56 10.84 -8.13
CA SER A 110 -10.92 10.78 -9.44
C SER A 110 -11.29 9.54 -10.24
N LEU A 111 -12.12 8.65 -9.71
CA LEU A 111 -12.58 7.46 -10.42
C LEU A 111 -13.51 7.83 -11.59
N PRO A 112 -13.34 7.20 -12.77
CA PRO A 112 -14.28 7.31 -13.87
C PRO A 112 -15.70 6.86 -13.47
N PRO A 113 -16.74 7.42 -14.12
CA PRO A 113 -18.10 6.95 -13.93
C PRO A 113 -18.21 5.45 -14.26
N GLY A 114 -18.87 4.70 -13.37
CA GLY A 114 -19.06 3.25 -13.48
C GLY A 114 -18.10 2.39 -12.66
N ILE A 115 -17.03 2.97 -12.09
CA ILE A 115 -16.13 2.25 -11.16
C ILE A 115 -16.56 2.52 -9.72
N GLN A 116 -16.85 1.45 -8.97
CA GLN A 116 -17.12 1.51 -7.54
C GLN A 116 -15.94 0.96 -6.77
N ALA A 117 -15.45 1.73 -5.81
CA ALA A 117 -14.42 1.29 -4.88
C ALA A 117 -14.99 1.30 -3.46
N ALA A 118 -14.75 0.21 -2.74
CA ALA A 118 -15.13 0.04 -1.34
C ALA A 118 -13.96 -0.58 -0.55
N ILE A 119 -13.94 -0.36 0.76
CA ILE A 119 -13.01 -1.02 1.69
C ILE A 119 -13.80 -2.12 2.39
N PRO A 120 -13.72 -3.38 1.95
CA PRO A 120 -14.53 -4.47 2.51
C PRO A 120 -14.02 -4.93 3.88
N TYR A 121 -12.74 -4.69 4.18
CA TYR A 121 -12.11 -5.09 5.42
C TYR A 121 -11.13 -4.01 5.89
N ASP A 122 -11.23 -3.63 7.16
CA ASP A 122 -10.31 -2.72 7.83
C ASP A 122 -10.08 -3.18 9.27
N GLY A 123 -8.88 -3.72 9.53
CA GLY A 123 -8.50 -4.18 10.87
C GLY A 123 -8.39 -3.04 11.90
N SER A 124 -8.18 -1.79 11.47
CA SER A 124 -8.06 -0.65 12.39
C SER A 124 -9.38 -0.31 13.08
N VAL A 125 -10.51 -0.61 12.44
CA VAL A 125 -11.85 -0.41 13.02
C VAL A 125 -12.03 -1.27 14.27
N TYR A 126 -11.56 -2.53 14.23
CA TYR A 126 -11.62 -3.42 15.38
C TYR A 126 -10.78 -2.86 16.54
N ILE A 127 -9.54 -2.44 16.27
CA ILE A 127 -8.66 -1.85 17.29
C ILE A 127 -9.31 -0.61 17.91
N GLN A 128 -9.85 0.29 17.08
CA GLN A 128 -10.48 1.52 17.55
C GLN A 128 -11.71 1.25 18.41
N LYS A 129 -12.51 0.25 18.04
CA LYS A 129 -13.67 -0.18 18.82
C LYS A 129 -13.24 -0.76 20.17
N SER A 130 -12.22 -1.60 20.22
CA SER A 130 -11.68 -2.15 21.47
C SER A 130 -11.15 -1.04 22.39
N ILE A 131 -10.43 -0.04 21.86
CA ILE A 131 -9.98 1.11 22.65
C ILE A 131 -11.17 1.87 23.24
N HIS A 132 -12.21 2.09 22.44
CA HIS A 132 -13.43 2.77 22.90
C HIS A 132 -14.14 1.99 24.02
N GLU A 133 -14.28 0.68 23.87
CA GLU A 133 -14.87 -0.19 24.89
C GLU A 133 -14.07 -0.18 26.20
N VAL A 134 -12.73 -0.21 26.13
CA VAL A 134 -11.86 -0.09 27.30
C VAL A 134 -12.05 1.27 27.99
N MET A 135 -12.04 2.36 27.22
CA MET A 135 -12.25 3.71 27.77
C MET A 135 -13.63 3.86 28.41
N MET A 136 -14.67 3.31 27.79
CA MET A 136 -16.02 3.29 28.37
C MET A 136 -16.06 2.53 29.68
N THR A 137 -15.41 1.36 29.75
CA THR A 137 -15.34 0.54 30.96
C THR A 137 -14.62 1.27 32.08
N ILE A 138 -13.51 1.95 31.79
CA ILE A 138 -12.77 2.78 32.76
C ILE A 138 -13.66 3.91 33.28
N ALA A 139 -14.38 4.60 32.39
CA ALA A 139 -15.26 5.70 32.76
C ALA A 139 -16.42 5.24 33.67
N ILE A 140 -17.08 4.13 33.34
CA ILE A 140 -18.14 3.53 34.15
C ILE A 140 -17.60 3.12 35.52
N THR A 141 -16.46 2.42 35.54
CA THR A 141 -15.82 1.96 36.78
C THR A 141 -15.47 3.15 37.69
N LEU A 142 -14.88 4.21 37.14
CA LEU A 142 -14.56 5.42 37.88
C LEU A 142 -15.83 6.08 38.43
N ALA A 143 -16.88 6.21 37.63
CA ALA A 143 -18.14 6.79 38.06
C ALA A 143 -18.76 6.01 39.23
N VAL A 144 -18.79 4.68 39.16
CA VAL A 144 -19.29 3.82 40.24
C VAL A 144 -18.46 3.99 41.51
N VAL A 145 -17.13 3.99 41.41
CA VAL A 145 -16.24 4.20 42.57
C VAL A 145 -16.50 5.55 43.23
N VAL A 146 -16.61 6.62 42.43
CA VAL A 146 -16.90 7.97 42.91
C VAL A 146 -18.25 8.02 43.64
N ILE A 147 -19.29 7.37 43.10
CA ILE A 147 -20.62 7.28 43.73
C ILE A 147 -20.53 6.56 45.07
N VAL A 148 -19.86 5.41 45.12
CA VAL A 148 -19.73 4.63 46.36
C VAL A 148 -18.98 5.45 47.43
N ILE A 149 -17.85 6.06 47.08
CA ILE A 149 -17.09 6.93 47.99
C ILE A 149 -17.94 8.09 48.49
N PHE A 150 -18.71 8.74 47.60
CA PHE A 150 -19.61 9.82 47.99
C PHE A 150 -20.66 9.38 49.01
N LEU A 151 -21.27 8.20 48.82
CA LEU A 151 -22.26 7.65 49.76
C LEU A 151 -21.66 7.34 51.13
N PHE A 152 -20.40 6.89 51.20
CA PHE A 152 -19.73 6.60 52.48
C PHE A 152 -19.25 7.86 53.22
N LEU A 153 -18.71 8.85 52.50
CA LEU A 153 -18.11 10.03 53.12
C LEU A 153 -19.09 11.20 53.30
N GLY A 154 -20.24 11.19 52.60
CA GLY A 154 -21.31 12.21 52.73
C GLY A 154 -20.91 13.65 52.40
N SER A 155 -19.68 13.87 51.92
CA SER A 155 -19.07 15.19 51.77
C SER A 155 -18.29 15.30 50.47
N LEU A 156 -18.66 16.29 49.63
CA LEU A 156 -18.02 16.54 48.33
C LEU A 156 -16.53 16.88 48.43
N ARG A 157 -16.10 17.51 49.54
CA ARG A 157 -14.68 17.84 49.76
C ARG A 157 -13.80 16.60 49.82
N SER A 158 -14.29 15.53 50.43
CA SER A 158 -13.54 14.29 50.62
C SER A 158 -13.50 13.44 49.34
N LEU A 159 -14.37 13.71 48.38
CA LEU A 159 -14.41 13.05 47.07
C LEU A 159 -13.35 13.59 46.09
N LEU A 160 -12.92 14.85 46.26
CA LEU A 160 -11.97 15.51 45.35
C LEU A 160 -10.62 14.80 45.28
N ILE A 161 -10.14 14.28 46.42
CA ILE A 161 -8.84 13.61 46.51
C ILE A 161 -8.83 12.34 45.62
N PRO A 162 -9.71 11.34 45.83
CA PRO A 162 -9.73 10.13 45.01
C PRO A 162 -10.16 10.40 43.55
N ALA A 163 -11.07 11.34 43.30
CA ALA A 163 -11.54 11.65 41.95
C ALA A 163 -10.41 12.16 41.02
N VAL A 164 -9.44 12.87 41.57
CA VAL A 164 -8.28 13.40 40.83
C VAL A 164 -7.11 12.41 40.85
N ALA A 165 -6.88 11.72 41.97
CA ALA A 165 -5.78 10.77 42.12
C ALA A 165 -5.88 9.56 41.17
N ILE A 166 -7.07 9.01 40.95
CA ILE A 166 -7.26 7.79 40.14
C ILE A 166 -6.88 8.04 38.65
N PRO A 167 -7.39 9.09 37.96
CA PRO A 167 -6.97 9.39 36.59
C PRO A 167 -5.47 9.70 36.47
N LEU A 168 -4.90 10.43 37.45
CA LEU A 168 -3.47 10.76 37.47
C LEU A 168 -2.60 9.51 37.59
N ALA A 169 -2.99 8.54 38.41
CA ALA A 169 -2.26 7.28 38.55
C ALA A 169 -2.24 6.47 37.25
N ILE A 170 -3.33 6.50 36.47
CA ILE A 170 -3.41 5.81 35.17
C ILE A 170 -2.49 6.50 34.14
N ILE A 171 -2.46 7.83 34.12
CA ILE A 171 -1.60 8.59 33.20
C ILE A 171 -0.13 8.46 33.59
N GLY A 172 0.19 8.47 34.89
CA GLY A 172 1.55 8.42 35.40
C GLY A 172 2.17 7.02 35.50
N GLY A 173 1.35 5.97 35.51
CA GLY A 173 1.80 4.58 35.51
C GLY A 173 1.96 3.96 34.12
N GLY A 174 1.55 4.67 33.07
CA GLY A 174 1.62 4.24 31.66
C GLY A 174 2.87 4.72 30.92
#